data_AF-A0AAU8SHK3-F1
#
_entry.id   AF-A0AAU8SHK3-F1
#
_cell.length_a   1.000
_cell.length_b   1.000
_cell.length_c   1.000
_cell.angle_alpha   90.00
_cell.angle_beta   90.00
_cell.angle_gamma   90.00
#
_symmetry.space_group_name_H-M   'P 1'
#
loop_
_entity.id
_entity.type
_entity.pdbx_description
1 polymer ?
#
loop_
_entity_poly.entity_id
_entity_poly.type
_entity_poly.pdbx_seq_one_letter_code
_entity_poly.pdbx_strand_id
1 'polypeptide(L)' 'MQQTQKGSIRARVGHPFRVLKRQFCYMKTRYRSLMKNVAQITTLFAPDNLWMARKALCKA' A
#
# COMPACT_ATOMS: atom_id res chain seq x y z
N MET A 1 -24.82 -13.25 -4.11
CA MET A 1 -23.47 -13.69 -4.56
C MET A 1 -22.50 -12.54 -4.92
N GLN A 2 -22.95 -11.36 -5.38
CA GLN A 2 -22.04 -10.30 -5.85
C GLN A 2 -21.43 -9.39 -4.76
N GLN A 3 -22.01 -9.32 -3.56
CA GLN A 3 -21.52 -8.42 -2.50
C GLN A 3 -20.23 -8.92 -1.83
N THR A 4 -20.11 -10.23 -1.61
CA THR A 4 -18.98 -10.86 -0.89
C THR A 4 -17.67 -10.76 -1.69
N GLN A 5 -17.75 -10.93 -3.01
CA GLN A 5 -16.62 -10.81 -3.95
C GLN A 5 -15.99 -9.41 -3.90
N LYS A 6 -16.82 -8.36 -3.94
CA LYS A 6 -16.38 -6.95 -3.87
C LYS A 6 -15.71 -6.63 -2.53
N GLY A 7 -16.18 -7.24 -1.43
CA GLY A 7 -15.58 -7.09 -0.10
C GLY A 7 -14.16 -7.68 -0.02
N SER A 8 -13.97 -8.88 -0.55
CA SER A 8 -12.65 -9.56 -0.57
C SER A 8 -11.60 -8.80 -1.37
N ILE A 9 -11.98 -8.22 -2.52
CA ILE A 9 -11.07 -7.40 -3.34
C ILE A 9 -10.67 -6.14 -2.58
N ARG A 10 -11.63 -5.46 -1.93
CA ARG A 10 -11.35 -4.26 -1.11
C ARG A 10 -10.47 -4.56 0.10
N ALA A 11 -10.64 -5.72 0.74
CA ALA A 11 -9.79 -6.13 1.86
C ALA A 11 -8.33 -6.36 1.41
N ARG A 12 -8.14 -6.98 0.25
CA ARG A 12 -6.81 -7.21 -0.35
C ARG A 12 -6.11 -5.91 -0.73
N VAL A 13 -6.81 -4.99 -1.38
CA VAL A 13 -6.24 -3.70 -1.79
C VAL A 13 -6.09 -2.74 -0.62
N GLY A 14 -7.02 -2.76 0.34
CA GLY A 14 -6.98 -1.90 1.52
C GLY A 14 -5.81 -2.18 2.47
N HIS A 15 -5.27 -3.41 2.45
CA HIS A 15 -4.15 -3.79 3.30
C HIS A 15 -2.84 -3.05 2.97
N PRO A 16 -2.29 -3.08 1.74
CA PRO A 16 -1.08 -2.33 1.40
C PRO A 16 -1.29 -0.82 1.53
N PHE A 17 -2.47 -0.29 1.18
CA PHE A 17 -2.76 1.13 1.43
C PHE A 17 -2.74 1.50 2.93
N ARG A 18 -3.14 0.59 3.82
CA ARG A 18 -3.05 0.80 5.27
C ARG A 18 -1.61 0.84 5.74
N VAL A 19 -0.76 -0.03 5.19
CA VAL A 19 0.67 -0.10 5.54
C VAL A 19 1.39 1.14 5.02
N LEU A 20 1.17 1.50 3.76
CA LEU A 20 1.65 2.76 3.16
C LEU A 20 1.29 3.99 4.01
N LYS A 21 0.03 4.06 4.46
CA LYS A 21 -0.47 5.16 5.29
C LYS A 21 0.16 5.17 6.69
N ARG A 22 0.18 4.02 7.39
CA ARG A 22 0.60 3.95 8.81
C ARG A 22 2.11 3.82 8.99
N GLN A 23 2.75 2.94 8.21
CA GLN A 23 4.17 2.60 8.38
C GLN A 23 5.09 3.59 7.67
N PHE A 24 4.68 4.11 6.51
CA PHE A 24 5.43 5.10 5.73
C PHE A 24 4.87 6.52 5.88
N CYS A 25 3.94 6.73 6.83
CA CYS A 25 3.36 8.03 7.17
C CYS A 25 2.80 8.82 5.97
N TYR A 26 2.29 8.14 4.94
CA TYR A 26 1.65 8.79 3.78
C TYR A 26 0.23 9.28 4.13
N MET A 27 0.14 10.29 4.99
CA MET A 27 -1.13 10.87 5.47
C MET A 27 -1.65 12.02 4.62
N LYS A 28 -0.75 12.77 3.96
CA LYS A 28 -1.08 13.93 3.11
C LYS A 28 -0.25 13.89 1.82
N THR A 29 -0.82 14.44 0.74
CA THR A 29 -0.11 14.67 -0.52
C THR A 29 1.01 15.69 -0.29
N ARG A 30 2.26 15.33 -0.66
CA ARG A 30 3.44 16.17 -0.39
C ARG A 30 3.68 17.21 -1.48
N TYR A 31 3.31 16.90 -2.73
CA TYR A 31 3.61 17.74 -3.88
C TYR A 31 2.36 18.46 -4.39
N ARG A 32 2.55 19.64 -5.02
CA ARG A 32 1.46 20.35 -5.72
C ARG A 32 1.03 19.64 -7.01
N SER A 33 1.95 18.97 -7.69
CA SER A 33 1.67 18.28 -8.95
C SER A 33 1.11 16.88 -8.71
N LEU A 34 0.04 16.54 -9.42
CA LEU A 34 -0.57 15.21 -9.36
C LEU A 34 0.43 14.11 -9.76
N MET A 35 1.18 14.32 -10.85
CA MET A 35 2.17 13.36 -11.35
C MET A 35 3.25 13.05 -10.30
N LYS A 36 3.69 14.07 -9.56
CA LYS A 36 4.72 13.90 -8.52
C LYS A 36 4.20 13.10 -7.33
N ASN A 37 2.93 13.25 -6.96
CA ASN A 37 2.32 12.42 -5.92
C ASN A 37 2.12 10.97 -6.39
N VAL A 38 1.74 10.75 -7.65
CA VAL A 38 1.62 9.40 -8.22
C VAL A 38 2.99 8.71 -8.22
N ALA A 39 4.03 9.39 -8.69
CA ALA A 39 5.40 8.87 -8.65
C ALA A 39 5.83 8.53 -7.21
N GLN A 40 5.52 9.40 -6.24
CA GLN A 40 5.81 9.14 -4.83
C GLN A 40 5.10 7.87 -4.31
N ILE A 41 3.80 7.71 -4.57
CA ILE A 41 3.05 6.52 -4.17
C ILE A 41 3.65 5.26 -4.82
N THR A 42 3.94 5.30 -6.12
CA THR A 42 4.53 4.17 -6.86
C THR A 42 5.88 3.77 -6.28
N THR A 43 6.74 4.72 -5.94
CA THR A 43 8.02 4.43 -5.30
C THR A 43 7.86 3.82 -3.90
N LEU A 44 6.87 4.27 -3.12
CA LEU A 44 6.62 3.74 -1.78
C LEU A 44 6.05 2.31 -1.78
N PHE A 45 5.48 1.84 -2.89
CA PHE A 45 5.02 0.45 -2.99
C PHE A 45 6.15 -0.59 -2.99
N ALA A 46 7.34 -0.23 -3.48
CA ALA A 46 8.49 -1.13 -3.47
C ALA A 46 8.91 -1.55 -2.03
N PRO A 47 9.17 -0.62 -1.09
CA PRO A 47 9.47 -0.99 0.29
C PRO A 47 8.24 -1.52 1.05
N ASP A 48 7.02 -1.14 0.67
CA ASP A 48 5.78 -1.71 1.24
C ASP A 48 5.67 -3.22 1.00
N ASN A 49 5.95 -3.65 -0.23
CA ASN A 49 5.98 -5.07 -0.60
C ASN A 49 7.09 -5.83 0.15
N LEU A 50 8.25 -5.21 0.35
CA LEU A 50 9.32 -5.80 1.15
C LEU A 50 8.92 -5.95 2.63
N TRP A 51 8.27 -4.94 3.20
CA TRP A 51 7.76 -4.99 4.57
C TRP A 51 6.71 -6.10 4.74
N MET A 52 5.85 -6.30 3.75
CA MET A 52 4.91 -7.43 3.68
C MET A 52 5.63 -8.78 3.66
N ALA A 53 6.69 -8.90 2.86
CA ALA A 53 7.49 -10.11 2.73
C ALA A 53 8.39 -10.41 3.95
N ARG A 54 8.59 -9.46 4.87
CA ARG A 54 9.47 -9.59 6.04
C ARG A 54 9.28 -10.90 6.82
N LYS A 55 8.04 -11.33 7.05
CA LYS A 55 7.76 -12.58 7.79
C LYS A 55 8.19 -13.84 7.03
N ALA A 56 8.17 -13.79 5.70
CA ALA A 56 8.65 -14.89 4.85
C ALA A 56 10.18 -14.88 4.75
N LEU A 57 10.78 -13.69 4.60
CA LEU A 57 12.23 -13.53 4.47
C LEU A 57 13.00 -13.80 5.78
N CYS A 58 12.44 -13.44 6.94
CA CYS A 58 13.05 -13.71 8.25
C CYS A 58 12.82 -15.14 8.77
N LYS A 59 12.12 -15.99 8.01
CA LYS A 59 11.94 -17.42 8.32
C LYS A 59 12.80 -18.34 7.45
N ALA A 60 13.58 -17.79 6.53
CA ALA A 60 14.57 -18.49 5.73
C ALA A 60 15.90 -18.62 6.48
#